data_AF-A0A2X3UZZ1-F1
#
_entry.id   AF-A0A2X3UZZ1-F1
#
_cell.length_a   1.000
_cell.length_b   1.000
_cell.length_c   1.000
_cell.angle_alpha   90.00
_cell.angle_beta   90.00
_cell.angle_gamma   90.00
#
_symmetry.space_group_name_H-M   'P 1'
#
loop_
_entity.id
_entity.type
_entity.pdbx_description
1 polymer ?
#
loop_
_entity_poly.entity_id
_entity_poly.type
_entity_poly.pdbx_seq_one_letter_code
_entity_poly.pdbx_strand_id
1 'polypeptide(L)'
;MLGKQLKFIREQKGYSQAQIAESLGTTRQTISNWENDKTILDSASLIRLADFYQISLDELCGRKTLSISKDSSIKSMILTNACTLWTCFVSSLG
;
A
#
# COMPACT_ATOMS: atom_id res chain seq x y z
N MET A 1 -0.85 -15.68 -2.47
CA MET A 1 -1.49 -15.52 -3.80
C MET A 1 -2.62 -14.50 -3.66
N LEU A 2 -2.99 -13.84 -4.75
CA LEU A 2 -3.89 -12.69 -4.74
C LEU A 2 -5.25 -13.01 -4.12
N GLY A 3 -5.82 -14.20 -4.37
CA GLY A 3 -7.11 -14.60 -3.81
C GLY A 3 -7.15 -14.59 -2.28
N LYS A 4 -6.08 -15.08 -1.62
CA LYS A 4 -5.96 -15.03 -0.15
C LYS A 4 -5.92 -13.59 0.39
N GLN A 5 -5.27 -12.67 -0.32
CA GLN A 5 -5.22 -11.26 0.04
C GLN A 5 -6.59 -10.59 -0.10
N LEU A 6 -7.32 -10.88 -1.19
CA LEU A 6 -8.69 -10.40 -1.38
C LEU A 6 -9.62 -10.88 -0.26
N LYS A 7 -9.53 -12.17 0.10
CA LYS A 7 -10.29 -12.74 1.21
C LYS A 7 -9.96 -12.06 2.54
N PHE A 8 -8.68 -11.83 2.81
CA PHE A 8 -8.23 -11.14 4.02
C PHE A 8 -8.80 -9.72 4.11
N ILE A 9 -8.68 -8.92 3.03
CA ILE A 9 -9.21 -7.55 2.99
C ILE A 9 -10.73 -7.54 3.16
N ARG A 10 -11.43 -8.46 2.49
CA ARG A 10 -12.89 -8.63 2.64
C ARG A 10 -13.29 -8.85 4.09
N GLU A 11 -12.63 -9.80 4.77
CA GLU A 11 -12.92 -10.16 6.15
C GLU A 11 -12.57 -9.03 7.12
N GLN A 12 -11.45 -8.33 6.90
CA GLN A 12 -11.07 -7.14 7.67
C GLN A 12 -12.09 -6.00 7.55
N LYS A 13 -12.65 -5.81 6.35
CA LYS A 13 -13.67 -4.78 6.09
C LYS A 13 -15.10 -5.24 6.46
N GLY A 14 -15.28 -6.48 6.90
CA GLY A 14 -16.57 -7.00 7.37
C GLY A 14 -17.58 -7.33 6.26
N TYR A 15 -17.13 -7.51 5.01
CA TYR A 15 -18.04 -7.81 3.90
C TYR A 15 -18.21 -9.32 3.67
N SER A 16 -19.44 -9.71 3.30
CA SER A 16 -19.71 -11.03 2.73
C SER A 16 -19.36 -11.06 1.24
N GLN A 17 -19.10 -12.26 0.70
CA GLN A 17 -18.90 -12.44 -0.74
C GLN A 17 -20.11 -11.99 -1.58
N ALA A 18 -21.32 -12.08 -1.02
CA ALA A 18 -22.55 -11.67 -1.70
C ALA A 18 -22.64 -10.14 -1.83
N GLN A 19 -22.29 -9.39 -0.78
CA GLN A 19 -22.30 -7.92 -0.80
C GLN A 19 -21.32 -7.36 -1.85
N ILE A 20 -20.12 -7.94 -1.96
CA ILE A 20 -19.15 -7.54 -3.00
C ILE A 20 -19.68 -7.91 -4.38
N ALA A 21 -20.23 -9.11 -4.52
CA ALA A 21 -20.79 -9.56 -5.80
C ALA A 21 -21.88 -8.61 -6.31
N GLU A 22 -22.80 -8.22 -5.44
CA GLU A 22 -23.85 -7.24 -5.72
C GLU A 22 -23.26 -5.88 -6.12
N SER A 23 -22.33 -5.35 -5.34
CA SER A 23 -21.71 -4.05 -5.64
C SER A 23 -20.91 -4.03 -6.95
N LEU A 24 -20.31 -5.15 -7.34
CA LEU A 24 -19.50 -5.26 -8.56
C LEU A 24 -20.29 -5.75 -9.77
N GLY A 25 -21.59 -6.04 -9.62
CA GLY A 25 -22.43 -6.60 -10.69
C GLY A 25 -21.94 -7.96 -11.17
N THR A 26 -21.49 -8.82 -10.24
CA THR A 26 -21.00 -10.17 -10.50
C THR A 26 -21.70 -11.19 -9.60
N THR A 27 -21.29 -12.45 -9.65
CA THR A 27 -21.89 -13.51 -8.81
C THR A 27 -21.04 -13.79 -7.57
N ARG A 28 -21.69 -14.25 -6.50
CA ARG A 28 -20.97 -14.75 -5.30
C ARG A 28 -19.96 -15.84 -5.66
N GLN A 29 -20.31 -16.71 -6.62
CA GLN A 29 -19.42 -17.76 -7.10
C GLN A 29 -18.16 -17.18 -7.76
N THR A 30 -18.29 -16.10 -8.52
CA THR A 30 -17.16 -15.37 -9.11
C THR A 30 -16.22 -14.85 -8.03
N ILE A 31 -16.76 -14.18 -6.99
CA ILE A 31 -15.95 -13.71 -5.85
C ILE A 31 -15.25 -14.88 -5.15
N SER A 32 -15.98 -15.98 -4.91
CA SER A 32 -15.38 -17.19 -4.33
C SER A 32 -14.29 -17.78 -5.22
N ASN A 33 -14.45 -17.78 -6.55
CA ASN A 33 -13.44 -18.28 -7.46
C ASN A 33 -12.17 -17.42 -7.42
N TRP A 34 -12.31 -16.09 -7.37
CA TRP A 34 -11.19 -15.17 -7.20
C TRP A 34 -10.46 -15.38 -5.88
N GLU A 35 -11.18 -15.51 -4.77
CA GLU A 35 -10.59 -15.73 -3.43
C GLU A 35 -9.85 -17.07 -3.29
N ASN A 36 -10.24 -18.06 -4.10
CA ASN A 36 -9.62 -19.39 -4.10
C ASN A 36 -8.66 -19.60 -5.28
N ASP A 37 -8.27 -18.52 -5.98
CA ASP A 37 -7.36 -18.55 -7.14
C ASP A 37 -7.82 -19.52 -8.27
N LYS A 38 -9.13 -19.80 -8.37
CA LYS A 38 -9.70 -20.71 -9.39
C LYS A 38 -9.82 -20.06 -10.77
N THR A 39 -9.91 -18.75 -10.81
CA THR A 39 -10.04 -17.96 -12.04
C THR A 39 -9.16 -16.73 -11.93
N ILE A 40 -8.54 -16.33 -13.04
CA ILE A 40 -7.73 -15.12 -13.11
C ILE A 40 -8.67 -13.90 -13.06
N LEU A 41 -8.30 -12.93 -12.22
CA LEU A 41 -8.97 -11.65 -12.12
C LEU A 41 -8.50 -10.74 -13.26
N ASP A 42 -9.42 -10.08 -13.96
CA ASP A 42 -9.08 -9.09 -14.98
C ASP A 42 -8.76 -7.73 -14.33
N SER A 43 -8.05 -6.88 -15.07
CA SER A 43 -7.64 -5.55 -14.58
C SER A 43 -8.83 -4.66 -14.21
N ALA A 44 -9.94 -4.75 -14.95
CA ALA A 44 -11.15 -3.99 -14.67
C ALA A 44 -11.80 -4.38 -13.34
N SER A 45 -11.84 -5.68 -12.99
CA SER A 45 -12.34 -6.10 -11.68
C SER A 45 -11.37 -5.75 -10.55
N LEU A 46 -10.07 -5.75 -10.82
CA LEU A 46 -9.04 -5.27 -9.88
C LEU A 46 -9.26 -3.81 -9.49
N ILE A 47 -9.47 -2.94 -10.47
CA ILE A 47 -9.76 -1.51 -10.25
C ILE A 47 -11.06 -1.36 -9.44
N ARG A 48 -12.14 -2.04 -9.85
CA ARG A 48 -13.42 -1.99 -9.14
C ARG A 48 -13.33 -2.46 -7.69
N LEU A 49 -12.51 -3.48 -7.39
CA LEU A 49 -12.27 -3.92 -6.02
C LEU A 49 -11.49 -2.87 -5.21
N ALA A 50 -10.47 -2.25 -5.82
CA ALA A 50 -9.71 -1.19 -5.17
C ALA A 50 -10.61 0.01 -4.81
N ASP A 51 -11.45 0.42 -5.76
CA ASP A 51 -12.44 1.50 -5.57
C ASP A 51 -13.46 1.14 -4.49
N PHE A 52 -14.00 -0.10 -4.53
CA PHE A 52 -14.97 -0.59 -3.55
C PHE A 52 -14.40 -0.59 -2.12
N TYR A 53 -13.17 -1.06 -1.94
CA TYR A 53 -12.52 -1.08 -0.62
C TYR A 53 -11.91 0.26 -0.20
N GLN A 54 -11.85 1.23 -1.11
CA GLN A 54 -11.19 2.53 -0.98
C GLN A 54 -9.70 2.39 -0.61
N ILE A 55 -8.98 1.54 -1.34
CA ILE A 55 -7.55 1.30 -1.15
C ILE A 55 -6.81 1.40 -2.48
N SER A 56 -5.48 1.54 -2.43
CA SER A 56 -4.67 1.51 -3.64
C SER A 56 -4.56 0.10 -4.23
N LEU A 57 -4.28 0.00 -5.53
CA LEU A 57 -3.98 -1.30 -6.17
C LEU A 57 -2.77 -1.98 -5.53
N ASP A 58 -1.77 -1.22 -5.09
CA ASP A 58 -0.60 -1.75 -4.38
C ASP A 58 -1.02 -2.44 -3.08
N GLU A 59 -1.89 -1.81 -2.30
CA GLU A 59 -2.43 -2.38 -1.06
C GLU A 59 -3.31 -3.61 -1.34
N LEU A 60 -4.18 -3.54 -2.35
CA LEU A 60 -5.02 -4.66 -2.77
C LEU A 60 -4.18 -5.88 -3.19
N CYS A 61 -3.06 -5.64 -3.87
CA CYS A 61 -2.13 -6.69 -4.30
C CYS A 61 -1.18 -7.14 -3.18
N GLY A 62 -1.19 -6.48 -2.01
CA GLY A 62 -0.25 -6.76 -0.92
C GLY A 62 1.19 -6.35 -1.23
N ARG A 63 1.40 -5.42 -2.17
CA ARG A 63 2.72 -4.89 -2.50
C ARG A 63 3.20 -4.02 -1.34
N LYS A 64 4.28 -4.43 -0.70
CA LYS A 64 4.97 -3.58 0.29
C LYS A 64 5.68 -2.46 -0.46
N THR A 65 5.43 -1.22 -0.06
CA THR A 65 6.20 -0.06 -0.55
C THR A 65 7.68 -0.35 -0.37
N LEU A 66 8.44 -0.20 -1.45
CA LEU A 66 9.90 -0.22 -1.35
C LEU A 66 10.28 1.01 -0.53
N SER A 67 10.55 0.81 0.76
CA SER A 67 11.15 1.86 1.58
C SER A 67 12.52 2.12 0.99
N ILE A 68 12.64 3.18 0.19
CA ILE A 68 13.94 3.80 -0.05
C ILE A 68 14.41 4.16 1.35
N SER A 69 15.46 3.49 1.81
CA SER A 69 16.14 3.85 3.05
C SER A 69 16.52 5.32 2.90
N LYS A 70 15.74 6.21 3.52
CA LYS A 70 16.20 7.58 3.77
C LYS A 70 17.38 7.38 4.69
N ASP A 71 18.57 7.32 4.08
CA ASP A 71 19.80 7.14 4.81
C ASP A 71 19.94 8.33 5.76
N SER A 72 19.55 8.10 7.00
CA SER A 72 19.59 9.08 8.08
C SER A 72 21.02 9.56 8.34
N SER A 73 22.01 8.84 7.83
CA SER A 73 23.42 9.20 7.88
C SER A 73 23.72 10.46 7.03
N ILE A 74 23.07 10.64 5.88
CA ILE A 74 23.30 11.83 5.04
C ILE A 74 22.78 13.09 5.75
N LYS A 75 21.63 12.99 6.43
CA LYS A 75 21.06 14.11 7.19
C LYS A 75 21.95 14.52 8.37
N SER A 76 22.46 13.56 9.14
CA SER A 76 23.34 13.86 10.28
C SER A 76 24.67 14.46 9.83
N MET A 77 25.21 14.03 8.68
CA MET A 77 26.46 14.56 8.12
C MET A 77 26.30 16.03 7.67
N ILE A 78 25.19 16.36 6.99
CA ILE A 78 24.89 17.74 6.58
C ILE A 78 24.64 18.65 7.80
N LEU A 79 23.89 18.16 8.80
CA LEU A 79 23.60 18.94 10.01
C LEU A 79 24.86 19.25 10.82
N THR A 80 25.77 18.27 10.92
CA THR A 80 27.04 18.42 11.64
C THR A 80 27.94 19.43 10.93
N ASN A 81 28.05 19.36 9.59
CA ASN A 81 28.83 20.32 8.81
C ASN A 81 28.28 21.75 8.88
N ALA A 82 26.95 21.91 8.87
CA ALA A 82 26.33 23.22 9.02
C ALA A 82 26.58 23.80 10.44
N CYS A 83 26.52 22.95 11.47
CA CYS A 83 26.79 23.35 12.85
C CYS A 83 28.25 23.76 13.05
N THR A 84 29.21 23.00 12.50
CA THR A 84 30.64 23.34 12.61
C THR A 84 30.96 24.66 11.90
N LEU A 85 30.41 24.88 10.70
CA LEU A 85 30.57 26.16 9.98
C LEU A 85 29.97 27.34 10.77
N TRP A 86 28.80 27.15 11.39
CA TRP A 86 28.20 28.19 12.25
C TRP A 86 29.05 28.48 13.48
N THR A 87 29.57 27.46 14.16
CA THR A 87 30.43 27.65 15.34
C THR A 87 31.73 28.37 14.98
N CYS A 88 32.34 28.05 13.84
CA CYS A 88 33.55 28.74 13.36
C CYS A 88 33.26 30.20 13.00
N PHE A 89 32.11 30.47 12.37
CA PHE A 89 31.70 31.82 12.01
C PHE A 89 31.49 32.71 13.25
N VAL A 90 30.72 32.24 14.24
CA VAL A 90 30.47 32.98 15.49
C VAL A 90 31.77 33.24 16.25
N SER A 91 32.70 32.28 16.25
CA SER A 91 33.99 32.43 16.94
C SER A 91 34.95 33.40 16.23
N SER A 92 34.75 33.68 14.95
CA SER A 92 35.58 34.61 14.16
C SER A 92 35.09 36.06 14.22
N LEU A 93 33.91 36.32 14.81
CA LEU A 93 33.29 37.64 14.93
C LEU A 93 33.50 38.28 16.33
N GLY A 94 34.23 37.59 17.22
CA GLY A 94 34.59 38.06 18.56
C GLY A 94 36.04 38.48 18.68
#